data_AF-A0A973SS88-F1
#
_entry.id   AF-A0A973SS88-F1
#
_cell.length_a   1.000
_cell.length_b   1.000
_cell.length_c   1.000
_cell.angle_alpha   90.00
_cell.angle_beta   90.00
_cell.angle_gamma   90.00
#
_symmetry.space_group_name_H-M   'P 1'
#
loop_
_entity.id
_entity.type
_entity.pdbx_description
1 polymer ?
#
loop_
_entity_poly.entity_id
_entity_poly.type
_entity_poly.pdbx_seq_one_letter_code
_entity_poly.pdbx_strand_id
1 'polypeptide(L)'
;MSVTPCGFARTPDKGFARLGRAGDAWQVDGREPDPAELHSLRGLEIDWPESPVPLDGLLALAAAGIPLTAEQAPAWVPGDLAALLTDRDWLAHTSDGTARSLADLRREEHSVRLRRLAHGTPSAKVSIVMSTKRPGMVGAALAQMERQRGVEAEVLLGLHGVPFDQVRPEIEACSLPVSWVEAEPSVPFGEVLNRTAALASGDHLAKWDDDDWYGPDHLSDLVMAHSYAGADVVGTTAEFFYLEPLRATIRRTTFASGAAYPSEVWADHVAGGTILLPR
;
A
#
# COMPACT_ATOMS: atom_id res chain seq x y z
N MET A 1 -4.06 4.36 22.11
CA MET A 1 -4.44 3.52 20.96
C MET A 1 -4.15 4.33 19.73
N SER A 2 -3.40 3.79 18.77
CA SER A 2 -3.20 4.45 17.47
C SER A 2 -4.57 4.71 16.84
N VAL A 3 -4.79 5.91 16.31
CA VAL A 3 -6.02 6.28 15.58
C VAL A 3 -6.05 5.56 14.22
N THR A 4 -5.01 4.82 13.86
CA THR A 4 -4.83 4.19 12.56
C THR A 4 -4.51 2.70 12.74
N PRO A 5 -5.07 1.79 11.91
CA PRO A 5 -6.06 2.05 10.85
C PRO A 5 -7.48 2.40 11.34
N CYS A 6 -8.09 3.46 10.81
CA CYS A 6 -9.47 3.89 11.05
C CYS A 6 -10.39 3.75 9.83
N GLY A 7 -9.90 3.17 8.74
CA GLY A 7 -10.60 3.00 7.47
C GLY A 7 -10.36 4.14 6.48
N PHE A 8 -10.49 3.83 5.19
CA PHE A 8 -10.55 4.82 4.12
C PHE A 8 -11.96 4.82 3.49
N ALA A 9 -12.67 5.95 3.55
CA ALA A 9 -13.94 6.09 2.85
C ALA A 9 -13.66 6.32 1.35
N ARG A 10 -13.82 5.26 0.55
CA ARG A 10 -13.49 5.26 -0.88
C ARG A 10 -14.24 6.33 -1.67
N THR A 11 -15.56 6.35 -1.53
CA THR A 11 -16.43 7.36 -2.14
C THR A 11 -16.86 8.34 -1.05
N PRO A 12 -16.39 9.59 -1.08
CA PRO A 12 -16.79 10.60 -0.11
C PRO A 12 -18.24 11.03 -0.33
N ASP A 13 -18.96 11.31 0.75
CA ASP A 13 -20.34 11.81 0.74
C ASP A 13 -20.41 13.34 0.87
N LYS A 14 -19.31 13.98 1.27
CA LYS A 14 -19.17 15.43 1.45
C LYS A 14 -18.09 16.01 0.54
N GLY A 15 -18.19 17.32 0.30
CA GLY A 15 -17.23 18.09 -0.48
C GLY A 15 -15.92 18.36 0.29
N PHE A 16 -15.27 19.47 -0.06
CA PHE A 16 -14.11 19.98 0.66
C PHE A 16 -14.53 20.75 1.92
N ALA A 17 -13.71 20.69 2.95
CA ALA A 17 -13.75 21.60 4.10
C ALA A 17 -12.44 22.40 4.18
N ARG A 18 -12.42 23.48 4.97
CA ARG A 18 -11.24 24.33 5.13
C ARG A 18 -10.46 23.92 6.37
N LEU A 19 -9.16 23.69 6.20
CA LEU A 19 -8.22 23.46 7.29
C LEU A 19 -7.41 24.74 7.51
N GLY A 20 -7.76 25.47 8.57
CA GLY A 20 -7.07 26.69 8.99
C GLY A 20 -6.37 26.50 10.33
N ARG A 21 -5.75 27.57 10.82
CA ARG A 21 -5.15 27.60 12.15
C ARG A 21 -5.86 28.64 13.03
N ALA A 22 -6.18 28.26 14.26
CA ALA A 22 -6.67 29.18 15.28
C ALA A 22 -5.80 29.03 16.54
N GLY A 23 -5.11 30.11 16.91
CA GLY A 23 -4.07 30.05 17.95
C GLY A 23 -2.99 29.04 17.57
N ASP A 24 -2.79 28.04 18.43
CA ASP A 24 -1.74 27.03 18.27
C ASP A 24 -2.21 25.71 17.62
N ALA A 25 -3.49 25.61 17.26
CA ALA A 25 -4.08 24.37 16.75
C ALA A 25 -4.56 24.51 15.30
N TRP A 26 -4.39 23.43 14.54
CA TRP A 26 -5.07 23.23 13.26
C TRP A 26 -6.55 22.92 13.52
N GLN A 27 -7.44 23.49 12.72
CA GLN A 27 -8.89 23.36 12.89
C GLN A 27 -9.58 23.18 11.53
N VAL A 28 -10.59 22.30 11.50
CA VAL A 28 -11.49 22.15 10.35
C VAL A 28 -12.77 22.93 10.66
N ASP A 29 -13.07 23.94 9.85
CA ASP A 29 -14.24 24.80 10.01
C ASP A 29 -14.43 25.34 11.46
N GLY A 30 -13.31 25.67 12.12
CA GLY A 30 -13.27 26.22 13.48
C GLY A 30 -13.37 25.21 14.62
N ARG A 31 -13.24 23.91 14.35
CA ARG A 31 -13.28 22.83 15.35
C ARG A 31 -12.01 21.98 15.32
N GLU A 32 -11.73 21.33 16.44
CA GLU A 32 -10.66 20.34 16.52
C GLU A 32 -10.91 19.21 15.50
N PRO A 33 -9.92 18.84 14.67
CA PRO A 33 -10.10 17.80 13.66
C PRO A 33 -10.28 16.42 14.30
N ASP A 34 -11.37 15.71 13.96
CA ASP A 34 -11.55 14.29 14.26
C ASP A 34 -11.44 13.45 12.97
N PRO A 35 -10.37 12.67 12.76
CA PRO A 35 -10.19 11.88 11.55
C PRO A 35 -11.39 11.01 11.16
N ALA A 36 -12.11 10.45 12.13
CA ALA A 36 -13.26 9.58 11.87
C ALA A 36 -14.42 10.35 11.20
N GLU A 37 -14.61 11.63 11.55
CA GLU A 37 -15.63 12.49 10.93
C GLU A 37 -15.17 13.04 9.56
N LEU A 38 -13.85 13.11 9.35
CA LEU A 38 -13.23 13.72 8.18
C LEU A 38 -13.09 12.78 6.98
N HIS A 39 -13.08 11.46 7.17
CA HIS A 39 -12.97 10.50 6.05
C HIS A 39 -14.07 10.67 5.00
N SER A 40 -15.24 11.13 5.44
CA SER A 40 -16.41 11.36 4.61
C SER A 40 -16.24 12.56 3.66
N LEU A 41 -15.26 13.44 3.92
CA LEU A 41 -14.93 14.58 3.06
C LEU A 41 -14.14 14.15 1.82
N ARG A 42 -14.33 14.90 0.73
CA ARG A 42 -13.48 14.79 -0.48
C ARG A 42 -12.02 15.07 -0.16
N GLY A 43 -11.76 16.02 0.74
CA GLY A 43 -10.45 16.40 1.23
C GLY A 43 -10.52 17.71 2.01
N LEU A 44 -9.38 18.13 2.55
CA LEU A 44 -9.23 19.42 3.22
C LEU A 44 -8.40 20.38 2.36
N GLU A 45 -8.92 21.57 2.13
CA GLU A 45 -8.19 22.66 1.49
C GLU A 45 -7.53 23.51 2.58
N ILE A 46 -6.21 23.67 2.50
CA ILE A 46 -5.41 24.32 3.54
C ILE A 46 -5.42 25.84 3.34
N ASP A 47 -5.83 26.55 4.39
CA ASP A 47 -5.68 27.98 4.51
C ASP A 47 -4.42 28.28 5.35
N TRP A 48 -3.32 28.60 4.66
CA TRP A 48 -2.03 28.79 5.32
C TRP A 48 -1.98 30.07 6.17
N PRO A 49 -1.42 30.00 7.39
CA PRO A 49 -1.06 31.21 8.14
C PRO A 49 0.10 31.95 7.46
N GLU A 50 0.17 33.26 7.66
CA GLU A 50 1.23 34.11 7.07
C GLU A 50 2.63 33.75 7.61
N SER A 51 2.71 33.35 8.87
CA SER A 51 3.96 33.00 9.55
C SER A 51 4.16 31.48 9.63
N PRO A 52 5.41 30.99 9.72
CA PRO A 52 5.69 29.58 9.94
C PRO A 52 5.04 29.04 11.21
N VAL A 53 4.49 27.83 11.12
CA VAL A 53 3.82 27.14 12.23
C VAL A 53 4.20 25.66 12.28
N PRO A 54 4.07 24.99 13.44
CA PRO A 54 4.20 23.55 13.53
C PRO A 54 3.23 22.80 12.60
N LEU A 55 3.76 21.79 11.92
CA LEU A 55 3.05 20.98 10.92
C LEU A 55 2.53 19.64 11.48
N ASP A 56 2.78 19.33 12.75
CA ASP A 56 2.46 18.03 13.36
C ASP A 56 0.99 17.65 13.21
N GLY A 57 0.07 18.60 13.41
CA GLY A 57 -1.37 18.35 13.22
C GLY A 57 -1.75 18.05 11.77
N LEU A 58 -1.08 18.69 10.82
CA LEU A 58 -1.27 18.43 9.39
C LEU A 58 -0.73 17.04 9.02
N LEU A 59 0.47 16.70 9.50
CA LEU A 59 1.08 15.38 9.29
C LEU A 59 0.27 14.27 9.96
N ALA A 60 -0.35 14.53 11.12
CA ALA A 60 -1.23 13.58 11.77
C ALA A 60 -2.49 13.29 10.93
N LEU A 61 -3.07 14.30 10.28
CA LEU A 61 -4.19 14.11 9.35
C LEU A 61 -3.78 13.32 8.11
N ALA A 62 -2.62 13.63 7.51
CA ALA A 62 -2.05 12.86 6.41
C ALA A 62 -1.79 11.40 6.81
N ALA A 63 -1.21 11.17 8.00
CA ALA A 63 -0.96 9.85 8.57
C ALA A 63 -2.26 9.06 8.85
N ALA A 64 -3.37 9.75 9.08
CA ALA A 64 -4.71 9.16 9.23
C ALA A 64 -5.44 8.97 7.89
N GLY A 65 -4.80 9.29 6.76
CA GLY A 65 -5.35 9.06 5.42
C GLY A 65 -6.38 10.11 4.99
N ILE A 66 -6.37 11.29 5.61
CA ILE A 66 -7.19 12.42 5.20
C ILE A 66 -6.53 13.08 3.98
N PRO A 67 -7.21 13.18 2.81
CA PRO A 67 -6.66 13.90 1.67
C PRO A 67 -6.51 15.40 2.00
N LEU A 68 -5.31 15.94 1.80
CA LEU A 68 -4.99 17.36 2.04
C LEU A 68 -4.53 18.01 0.74
N THR A 69 -4.95 19.24 0.48
CA THR A 69 -4.57 20.00 -0.73
C THR A 69 -4.46 21.48 -0.41
N ALA A 70 -3.68 22.21 -1.21
CA ALA A 70 -3.59 23.66 -1.16
C ALA A 70 -3.39 24.22 -2.57
N GLU A 71 -3.92 25.41 -2.84
CA GLU A 71 -3.66 26.10 -4.11
C GLU A 71 -2.19 26.49 -4.27
N GLN A 72 -1.53 26.79 -3.16
CA GLN A 72 -0.13 27.16 -3.06
C GLN A 72 0.41 26.77 -1.68
N ALA A 73 1.73 26.62 -1.57
CA ALA A 73 2.40 26.39 -0.30
C ALA A 73 3.38 27.53 -0.02
N PRO A 74 3.38 28.12 1.20
CA PRO A 74 4.40 29.09 1.60
C PRO A 74 5.81 28.52 1.50
N ALA A 75 6.80 29.38 1.26
CA ALA A 75 8.20 28.96 1.11
C ALA A 75 8.82 28.29 2.35
N TRP A 76 8.20 28.44 3.52
CA TRP A 76 8.64 27.80 4.76
C TRP A 76 8.13 26.34 4.90
N VAL A 77 7.20 25.89 4.06
CA VAL A 77 6.74 24.51 4.02
C VAL A 77 7.81 23.63 3.37
N PRO A 78 8.16 22.46 3.95
CA PRO A 78 9.09 21.51 3.33
C PRO A 78 8.72 21.18 1.88
N GLY A 79 9.71 21.12 1.00
CA GLY A 79 9.49 21.07 -0.45
C GLY A 79 8.77 19.80 -0.94
N ASP A 80 8.99 18.67 -0.29
CA ASP A 80 8.30 17.40 -0.55
C ASP A 80 6.82 17.46 -0.16
N LEU A 81 6.52 18.01 1.03
CA LEU A 81 5.15 18.25 1.47
C LEU A 81 4.45 19.27 0.57
N ALA A 82 5.11 20.39 0.26
CA ALA A 82 4.58 21.42 -0.63
C ALA A 82 4.25 20.86 -2.03
N ALA A 83 5.15 20.04 -2.59
CA ALA A 83 4.93 19.40 -3.88
C ALA A 83 3.68 18.50 -3.87
N LEU A 84 3.49 17.69 -2.83
CA LEU A 84 2.28 16.88 -2.71
C LEU A 84 1.03 17.71 -2.48
N LEU A 85 1.05 18.69 -1.56
CA LEU A 85 -0.13 19.48 -1.23
C LEU A 85 -0.62 20.34 -2.42
N THR A 86 0.29 20.76 -3.29
CA THR A 86 -0.03 21.56 -4.49
C THR A 86 -0.23 20.73 -5.75
N ASP A 87 0.01 19.41 -5.71
CA ASP A 87 -0.34 18.47 -6.78
C ASP A 87 -1.86 18.29 -6.80
N ARG A 88 -2.52 19.10 -7.63
CA ARG A 88 -3.99 19.14 -7.77
C ARG A 88 -4.49 18.34 -8.97
N ASP A 89 -3.65 17.53 -9.62
CA ASP A 89 -4.05 16.74 -10.80
C ASP A 89 -5.17 15.75 -10.48
N TRP A 90 -5.21 15.23 -9.25
CA TRP A 90 -6.26 14.33 -8.79
C TRP A 90 -7.66 15.01 -8.75
N LEU A 91 -7.73 16.35 -8.72
CA LEU A 91 -8.97 17.12 -8.78
C LEU A 91 -9.54 17.24 -10.19
N ALA A 92 -8.73 17.01 -11.23
CA ALA A 92 -9.19 17.06 -12.62
C ALA A 92 -10.16 15.92 -12.96
N HIS A 93 -10.26 14.90 -12.09
CA HIS A 93 -11.17 13.78 -12.24
C HIS A 93 -12.46 14.01 -11.45
N THR A 94 -13.53 14.41 -12.16
CA THR A 94 -14.87 14.55 -11.60
C THR A 94 -15.56 13.19 -11.50
N SER A 95 -16.23 12.92 -10.38
CA SER A 95 -17.07 11.73 -10.27
C SER A 95 -18.24 11.82 -11.25
N ASP A 96 -18.43 10.78 -12.05
CA ASP A 96 -19.56 10.66 -12.99
C ASP A 96 -20.57 9.58 -12.53
N GLY A 97 -20.37 9.03 -11.33
CA GLY A 97 -21.19 7.96 -10.77
C GLY A 97 -21.06 6.60 -11.47
N THR A 98 -20.16 6.47 -12.44
CA THR A 98 -19.94 5.22 -13.18
C THR A 98 -18.78 4.41 -12.59
N ALA A 99 -18.79 3.10 -12.85
CA ALA A 99 -17.67 2.21 -12.54
C ALA A 99 -16.36 2.55 -13.29
N ARG A 100 -16.40 3.48 -14.26
CA ARG A 100 -15.22 3.95 -14.98
C ARG A 100 -14.64 5.24 -14.40
N SER A 101 -15.32 5.88 -13.45
CA SER A 101 -14.81 7.08 -12.81
C SER A 101 -13.48 6.80 -12.10
N LEU A 102 -12.49 7.65 -12.36
CA LEU A 102 -11.21 7.61 -11.66
C LEU A 102 -11.15 8.58 -10.47
N ALA A 103 -12.21 9.35 -10.23
CA ALA A 103 -12.23 10.40 -9.22
C ALA A 103 -11.86 9.87 -7.83
N ASP A 104 -12.43 8.74 -7.43
CA ASP A 104 -12.20 8.14 -6.11
C ASP A 104 -10.85 7.44 -6.05
N LEU A 105 -10.41 6.81 -7.15
CA LEU A 105 -9.08 6.19 -7.24
C LEU A 105 -7.96 7.23 -7.09
N ARG A 106 -8.09 8.37 -7.78
CA ARG A 106 -7.09 9.44 -7.74
C ARG A 106 -7.04 10.13 -6.38
N ARG A 107 -8.18 10.27 -5.71
CA ARG A 107 -8.25 10.74 -4.32
C ARG A 107 -7.54 9.77 -3.36
N GLU A 108 -7.75 8.46 -3.54
CA GLU A 108 -7.08 7.44 -2.72
C GLU A 108 -5.57 7.42 -2.94
N GLU A 109 -5.14 7.45 -4.20
CA GLU A 109 -3.72 7.56 -4.57
C GLU A 109 -3.06 8.80 -3.93
N HIS A 110 -3.74 9.96 -3.97
CA HIS A 110 -3.26 11.18 -3.33
C HIS A 110 -3.11 11.03 -1.81
N SER A 111 -4.10 10.42 -1.15
CA SER A 111 -4.04 10.14 0.29
C SER A 111 -2.88 9.20 0.66
N VAL A 112 -2.69 8.12 -0.11
CA VAL A 112 -1.58 7.18 0.09
C VAL A 112 -0.22 7.88 -0.04
N ARG A 113 -0.06 8.79 -1.00
CA ARG A 113 1.18 9.57 -1.17
C ARG A 113 1.47 10.46 0.04
N LEU A 114 0.46 11.17 0.55
CA LEU A 114 0.59 11.99 1.76
C LEU A 114 0.90 11.14 3.00
N ARG A 115 0.25 9.98 3.12
CA ARG A 115 0.46 9.04 4.22
C ARG A 115 1.89 8.49 4.23
N ARG A 116 2.43 8.11 3.07
CA ARG A 116 3.83 7.68 2.92
C ARG A 116 4.81 8.76 3.40
N LEU A 117 4.54 10.02 3.07
CA LEU A 117 5.35 11.14 3.54
C LEU A 117 5.25 11.30 5.08
N ALA A 118 4.04 11.17 5.63
CA ALA A 118 3.80 11.44 7.05
C ALA A 118 4.35 10.35 7.99
N HIS A 119 4.26 9.07 7.62
CA HIS A 119 4.82 7.98 8.42
C HIS A 119 6.30 7.72 8.12
N GLY A 120 6.71 7.90 6.87
CA GLY A 120 7.96 7.33 6.36
C GLY A 120 7.92 5.80 6.31
N THR A 121 9.00 5.19 5.85
CA THR A 121 9.16 3.73 5.87
C THR A 121 10.39 3.39 6.71
N PRO A 122 10.25 2.57 7.76
CA PRO A 122 11.40 2.14 8.53
C PRO A 122 12.31 1.26 7.66
N SER A 123 13.62 1.34 7.89
CA SER A 123 14.57 0.41 7.28
C SER A 123 14.26 -1.01 7.78
N ALA A 124 14.06 -1.93 6.85
CA ALA A 124 13.76 -3.33 7.14
C ALA A 124 14.31 -4.23 6.04
N LYS A 125 14.73 -5.43 6.43
CA LYS A 125 15.01 -6.53 5.49
C LYS A 125 13.78 -7.42 5.35
N VAL A 126 13.32 -7.63 4.12
CA VAL A 126 12.15 -8.46 3.80
C VAL A 126 12.58 -9.73 3.08
N SER A 127 12.21 -10.88 3.65
CA SER A 127 12.32 -12.17 2.98
C SER A 127 11.04 -12.45 2.16
N ILE A 128 11.16 -12.37 0.84
CA ILE A 128 10.06 -12.64 -0.09
C ILE A 128 9.95 -14.14 -0.30
N VAL A 129 8.83 -14.75 0.08
CA VAL A 129 8.56 -16.18 -0.11
C VAL A 129 7.61 -16.38 -1.27
N MET A 130 8.08 -17.10 -2.28
CA MET A 130 7.28 -17.51 -3.43
C MET A 130 7.43 -19.01 -3.63
N SER A 131 6.34 -19.73 -3.89
CA SER A 131 6.40 -21.11 -4.39
C SER A 131 5.70 -21.20 -5.72
N THR A 132 6.29 -21.93 -6.66
CA THR A 132 5.76 -22.04 -8.02
C THR A 132 5.80 -23.47 -8.54
N LYS A 133 4.77 -23.82 -9.32
CA LYS A 133 4.72 -25.00 -10.20
C LYS A 133 4.92 -24.62 -11.68
N ARG A 134 5.19 -23.35 -11.95
CA ARG A 134 5.16 -22.69 -13.26
C ARG A 134 6.54 -22.04 -13.53
N PRO A 135 7.53 -22.80 -14.03
CA PRO A 135 8.88 -22.26 -14.24
C PRO A 135 8.89 -20.99 -15.10
N GLY A 136 8.04 -20.91 -16.12
CA GLY A 136 7.91 -19.74 -16.99
C GLY A 136 7.44 -18.44 -16.31
N MET A 137 6.94 -18.50 -15.06
CA MET A 137 6.53 -17.32 -14.29
C MET A 137 7.67 -16.75 -13.43
N VAL A 138 8.74 -17.52 -13.19
CA VAL A 138 9.82 -17.12 -12.27
C VAL A 138 10.51 -15.85 -12.72
N GLY A 139 10.89 -15.74 -13.99
CA GLY A 139 11.60 -14.56 -14.51
C GLY A 139 10.78 -13.28 -14.36
N ALA A 140 9.49 -13.33 -14.70
CA ALA A 140 8.60 -12.18 -14.55
C ALA A 140 8.43 -11.78 -13.09
N ALA A 141 8.23 -12.76 -12.19
CA ALA A 141 8.09 -12.51 -10.76
C ALA A 141 9.35 -11.90 -10.13
N LEU A 142 10.54 -12.47 -10.42
CA LEU A 142 11.83 -11.94 -9.96
C LEU A 142 12.03 -10.49 -10.43
N ALA A 143 11.71 -10.20 -11.70
CA ALA A 143 11.80 -8.84 -12.22
C ALA A 143 10.88 -7.84 -11.49
N GLN A 144 9.74 -8.28 -10.92
CA GLN A 144 8.90 -7.41 -10.08
C GLN A 144 9.49 -7.20 -8.68
N MET A 145 10.11 -8.24 -8.12
CA MET A 145 10.79 -8.20 -6.82
C MET A 145 12.00 -7.26 -6.84
N GLU A 146 12.79 -7.27 -7.93
CA GLU A 146 13.92 -6.36 -8.12
C GLU A 146 13.52 -4.88 -8.21
N ARG A 147 12.28 -4.59 -8.60
CA ARG A 147 11.74 -3.23 -8.66
C ARG A 147 11.23 -2.72 -7.32
N GLN A 148 11.24 -3.53 -6.27
CA GLN A 148 10.82 -3.09 -4.94
C GLN A 148 11.79 -2.04 -4.40
N ARG A 149 11.23 -0.99 -3.78
CA ARG A 149 11.98 0.16 -3.28
C ARG A 149 11.66 0.41 -1.81
N GLY A 150 12.60 1.05 -1.12
CA GLY A 150 12.44 1.47 0.27
C GLY A 150 12.64 0.34 1.30
N VAL A 151 13.06 -0.85 0.86
CA VAL A 151 13.40 -1.99 1.74
C VAL A 151 14.62 -2.73 1.18
N GLU A 152 15.34 -3.45 2.03
CA GLU A 152 16.27 -4.49 1.59
C GLU A 152 15.49 -5.78 1.37
N ALA A 153 15.79 -6.55 0.32
CA ALA A 153 15.04 -7.75 -0.02
C ALA A 153 15.94 -8.96 -0.31
N GLU A 154 15.45 -10.14 0.04
CA GLU A 154 15.95 -11.43 -0.44
C GLU A 154 14.78 -12.29 -0.92
N VAL A 155 15.04 -13.23 -1.84
CA VAL A 155 14.03 -14.09 -2.43
C VAL A 155 14.24 -15.53 -1.98
N LEU A 156 13.17 -16.15 -1.50
CA LEU A 156 13.12 -17.55 -1.12
C LEU A 156 12.13 -18.26 -2.04
N LEU A 157 12.64 -19.17 -2.87
CA LEU A 157 11.90 -19.80 -3.94
C LEU A 157 11.59 -21.28 -3.65
N GLY A 158 10.32 -21.64 -3.54
CA GLY A 158 9.85 -23.01 -3.46
C GLY A 158 9.56 -23.57 -4.84
N LEU A 159 10.50 -24.32 -5.41
CA LEU A 159 10.37 -24.99 -6.70
C LEU A 159 9.58 -26.30 -6.56
N HIS A 160 8.27 -26.22 -6.76
CA HIS A 160 7.36 -27.32 -6.49
C HIS A 160 7.14 -28.16 -7.75
N GLY A 161 7.82 -29.31 -7.82
CA GLY A 161 7.83 -30.17 -9.00
C GLY A 161 8.59 -29.57 -10.18
N VAL A 162 9.38 -28.53 -9.93
CA VAL A 162 10.17 -27.78 -10.92
C VAL A 162 11.65 -28.03 -10.62
N PRO A 163 12.40 -28.73 -11.48
CA PRO A 163 13.84 -28.85 -11.33
C PRO A 163 14.51 -27.48 -11.44
N PHE A 164 15.51 -27.21 -10.59
CA PHE A 164 16.26 -25.94 -10.60
C PHE A 164 16.81 -25.58 -11.99
N ASP A 165 17.24 -26.56 -12.77
CA ASP A 165 17.78 -26.36 -14.13
C ASP A 165 16.83 -25.62 -15.07
N GLN A 166 15.52 -25.67 -14.83
CA GLN A 166 14.53 -24.98 -15.67
C GLN A 166 14.42 -23.47 -15.37
N VAL A 167 14.94 -23.02 -14.23
CA VAL A 167 14.81 -21.64 -13.74
C VAL A 167 16.17 -21.00 -13.40
N ARG A 168 17.26 -21.76 -13.60
CA ARG A 168 18.62 -21.34 -13.32
C ARG A 168 18.98 -20.01 -14.01
N PRO A 169 18.70 -19.79 -15.31
CA PRO A 169 19.04 -18.53 -15.95
C PRO A 169 18.36 -17.31 -15.30
N GLU A 170 17.10 -17.44 -14.90
CA GLU A 170 16.34 -16.37 -14.26
C GLU A 170 16.89 -16.05 -12.86
N ILE A 171 17.29 -17.08 -12.10
CA ILE A 171 17.88 -16.92 -10.78
C ILE A 171 19.28 -16.31 -10.88
N GLU A 172 20.12 -16.78 -11.80
CA GLU A 172 21.48 -16.24 -12.00
C GLU A 172 21.48 -14.80 -12.54
N ALA A 173 20.42 -14.40 -13.25
CA ALA A 173 20.23 -13.03 -13.72
C ALA A 173 19.65 -12.08 -12.65
N CYS A 174 19.12 -12.61 -11.55
CA CYS A 174 18.51 -11.80 -10.51
C CYS A 174 19.57 -11.07 -9.66
N SER A 175 19.38 -9.78 -9.46
CA SER A 175 20.24 -8.93 -8.64
C SER A 175 20.03 -9.11 -7.13
N LEU A 176 18.89 -9.69 -6.72
CA LEU A 176 18.60 -9.99 -5.32
C LEU A 176 19.25 -11.32 -4.89
N PRO A 177 19.62 -11.49 -3.61
CA PRO A 177 19.98 -12.79 -3.09
C PRO A 177 18.81 -13.77 -3.22
N VAL A 178 19.03 -14.90 -3.90
CA VAL A 178 18.01 -15.94 -4.09
C VAL A 178 18.46 -17.23 -3.41
N SER A 179 17.60 -17.78 -2.55
CA SER A 179 17.72 -19.13 -2.01
C SER A 179 16.51 -19.96 -2.44
N TRP A 180 16.65 -21.28 -2.54
CA TRP A 180 15.56 -22.12 -3.03
C TRP A 180 15.44 -23.46 -2.31
N VAL A 181 14.26 -24.07 -2.46
CA VAL A 181 13.96 -25.43 -2.06
C VAL A 181 13.32 -26.15 -3.25
N GLU A 182 13.89 -27.26 -3.67
CA GLU A 182 13.22 -28.19 -4.59
C GLU A 182 12.34 -29.16 -3.79
N ALA A 183 11.11 -29.35 -4.27
CA ALA A 183 10.15 -30.27 -3.69
C ALA A 183 9.51 -31.13 -4.79
N GLU A 184 9.19 -32.38 -4.47
CA GLU A 184 8.47 -33.26 -5.40
C GLU A 184 7.03 -32.75 -5.66
N PRO A 185 6.42 -33.05 -6.82
CA PRO A 185 5.03 -32.68 -7.11
C PRO A 185 3.99 -33.22 -6.12
N SER A 186 4.35 -34.28 -5.38
CA SER A 186 3.53 -34.97 -4.39
C SER A 186 3.44 -34.22 -3.06
N VAL A 187 4.37 -33.31 -2.77
CA VAL A 187 4.43 -32.58 -1.51
C VAL A 187 3.26 -31.60 -1.42
N PRO A 188 2.54 -31.51 -0.29
CA PRO A 188 1.49 -30.49 -0.13
C PRO A 188 2.04 -29.06 -0.34
N PHE A 189 1.32 -28.22 -1.09
CA PHE A 189 1.81 -26.87 -1.45
C PHE A 189 2.15 -26.01 -0.22
N GLY A 190 1.34 -26.08 0.83
CA GLY A 190 1.62 -25.37 2.09
C GLY A 190 2.89 -25.86 2.79
N GLU A 191 3.27 -27.13 2.63
CA GLU A 191 4.52 -27.65 3.17
C GLU A 191 5.73 -27.10 2.41
N VAL A 192 5.63 -26.95 1.08
CA VAL A 192 6.67 -26.29 0.28
C VAL A 192 6.85 -24.84 0.74
N LEU A 193 5.76 -24.09 0.92
CA LEU A 193 5.82 -22.73 1.46
C LEU A 193 6.50 -22.67 2.83
N ASN A 194 6.16 -23.57 3.76
CA ASN A 194 6.78 -23.62 5.08
C ASN A 194 8.28 -23.92 5.02
N ARG A 195 8.69 -24.90 4.19
CA ARG A 195 10.10 -25.24 3.98
C ARG A 195 10.89 -24.07 3.39
N THR A 196 10.30 -23.36 2.44
CA THR A 196 10.92 -22.17 1.82
C THR A 196 10.99 -21.00 2.81
N ALA A 197 9.92 -20.73 3.56
CA ALA A 197 9.89 -19.68 4.58
C ALA A 197 10.92 -19.90 5.70
N ALA A 198 11.24 -21.16 6.02
CA ALA A 198 12.26 -21.50 7.01
C ALA A 198 13.68 -21.03 6.64
N LEU A 199 13.95 -20.70 5.36
CA LEU A 199 15.22 -20.15 4.91
C LEU A 199 15.39 -18.65 5.21
N ALA A 200 14.32 -17.98 5.64
CA ALA A 200 14.32 -16.54 5.79
C ALA A 200 15.37 -16.06 6.79
N SER A 201 15.94 -14.88 6.51
CA SER A 201 16.86 -14.17 7.39
C SER A 201 16.49 -12.69 7.61
N GLY A 202 15.45 -12.18 6.93
CA GLY A 202 14.92 -10.83 7.12
C GLY A 202 14.04 -10.70 8.36
N ASP A 203 13.75 -9.44 8.71
CA ASP A 203 12.90 -9.01 9.82
C ASP A 203 11.41 -9.31 9.56
N HIS A 204 11.04 -9.33 8.28
CA HIS A 204 9.67 -9.60 7.84
C HIS A 204 9.65 -10.70 6.77
N LEU A 205 8.57 -11.48 6.77
CA LEU A 205 8.27 -12.46 5.74
C LEU A 205 7.12 -11.91 4.87
N ALA A 206 7.34 -11.78 3.57
CA ALA A 206 6.32 -11.37 2.62
C ALA A 206 5.98 -12.53 1.69
N LYS A 207 4.72 -12.97 1.69
CA LYS A 207 4.25 -13.95 0.71
C LYS A 207 4.08 -13.27 -0.65
N TRP A 208 4.48 -13.98 -1.70
CA TRP A 208 4.40 -13.52 -3.09
C TRP A 208 3.83 -14.62 -3.99
N ASP A 209 2.89 -14.26 -4.86
CA ASP A 209 2.35 -15.13 -5.91
C ASP A 209 2.99 -14.82 -7.27
N ASP A 210 3.34 -15.86 -8.01
CA ASP A 210 4.11 -15.79 -9.25
C ASP A 210 3.31 -15.22 -10.44
N ASP A 211 1.98 -15.14 -10.34
CA ASP A 211 1.07 -14.61 -11.37
C ASP A 211 0.36 -13.30 -10.99
N ASP A 212 0.65 -12.72 -9.82
CA ASP A 212 0.11 -11.44 -9.39
C ASP A 212 0.98 -10.25 -9.84
N TRP A 213 0.38 -9.06 -9.92
CA TRP A 213 1.08 -7.81 -10.24
C TRP A 213 1.32 -6.97 -8.99
N TYR A 214 2.57 -6.58 -8.76
CA TYR A 214 2.99 -5.83 -7.58
C TYR A 214 3.60 -4.48 -7.98
N GLY A 215 3.12 -3.42 -7.35
CA GLY A 215 3.70 -2.09 -7.48
C GLY A 215 5.11 -2.02 -6.86
N PRO A 216 5.97 -1.09 -7.30
CA PRO A 216 7.36 -0.97 -6.81
C PRO A 216 7.47 -0.56 -5.33
N ASP A 217 6.39 -0.07 -4.72
CA ASP A 217 6.35 0.33 -3.31
C ASP A 217 5.57 -0.69 -2.45
N HIS A 218 5.24 -1.86 -3.00
CA HIS A 218 4.37 -2.84 -2.32
C HIS A 218 4.94 -3.28 -0.97
N LEU A 219 6.22 -3.66 -0.92
CA LEU A 219 6.85 -4.12 0.33
C LEU A 219 7.02 -2.98 1.34
N SER A 220 7.44 -1.80 0.88
CA SER A 220 7.61 -0.62 1.75
C SER A 220 6.28 -0.13 2.33
N ASP A 221 5.19 -0.20 1.56
CA ASP A 221 3.85 0.11 2.06
C ASP A 221 3.40 -0.87 3.15
N LEU A 222 3.67 -2.17 2.99
CA LEU A 222 3.33 -3.17 3.99
C LEU A 222 4.19 -3.02 5.25
N VAL A 223 5.49 -2.78 5.11
CA VAL A 223 6.39 -2.50 6.25
C VAL A 223 5.95 -1.23 7.00
N MET A 224 5.62 -0.16 6.28
CA MET A 224 5.06 1.05 6.87
C MET A 224 3.74 0.75 7.61
N ALA A 225 2.81 0.04 6.97
CA ALA A 225 1.53 -0.32 7.56
C ALA A 225 1.69 -1.11 8.86
N HIS A 226 2.58 -2.11 8.87
CA HIS A 226 2.90 -2.90 10.05
C HIS A 226 3.41 -2.00 11.19
N SER A 227 4.30 -1.05 10.87
CA SER A 227 4.94 -0.19 11.87
C SER A 227 3.97 0.70 12.67
N TYR A 228 2.92 1.23 12.03
CA TYR A 228 1.94 2.09 12.73
C TYR A 228 0.71 1.33 13.22
N ALA A 229 0.38 0.17 12.62
CA ALA A 229 -0.78 -0.61 13.02
C ALA A 229 -0.51 -1.40 14.30
N GLY A 230 0.70 -1.96 14.45
CA GLY A 230 0.97 -2.92 15.54
C GLY A 230 0.15 -4.20 15.40
N ALA A 231 -0.17 -4.59 14.16
CA ALA A 231 -0.90 -5.81 13.84
C ALA A 231 0.06 -7.01 13.74
N ASP A 232 -0.42 -8.21 14.09
CA ASP A 232 0.37 -9.45 13.92
C ASP A 232 0.64 -9.76 12.44
N VAL A 233 -0.27 -9.34 11.57
CA VAL A 233 -0.22 -9.55 10.12
C VAL A 233 -0.79 -8.33 9.42
N VAL A 234 -0.14 -7.90 8.35
CA VAL A 234 -0.69 -6.90 7.42
C VAL A 234 -0.79 -7.51 6.03
N GLY A 235 -1.64 -6.92 5.20
CA GLY A 235 -1.70 -7.29 3.79
C GLY A 235 -2.39 -6.23 2.96
N THR A 236 -2.27 -6.37 1.65
CA THR A 236 -3.04 -5.54 0.72
C THR A 236 -4.21 -6.34 0.18
N THR A 237 -5.38 -5.72 0.12
CA THR A 237 -6.55 -6.38 -0.43
C THR A 237 -6.39 -6.49 -1.96
N ALA A 238 -6.65 -7.67 -2.53
CA ALA A 238 -6.70 -7.85 -3.98
C ALA A 238 -7.92 -7.08 -4.55
N GLU A 239 -7.72 -5.80 -4.88
CA GLU A 239 -8.77 -4.91 -5.33
C GLU A 239 -8.87 -4.86 -6.87
N PHE A 240 -7.73 -4.98 -7.55
CA PHE A 240 -7.65 -4.97 -9.00
C PHE A 240 -7.49 -6.38 -9.54
N PHE A 241 -8.31 -6.73 -10.52
CA PHE A 241 -8.26 -8.02 -11.18
C PHE A 241 -8.10 -7.84 -12.68
N TYR A 242 -7.12 -8.51 -13.26
CA TYR A 242 -7.00 -8.61 -14.70
C TYR A 242 -7.76 -9.82 -15.21
N LEU A 243 -8.81 -9.58 -15.99
CA LEU A 243 -9.62 -10.61 -16.62
C LEU A 243 -9.02 -10.92 -18.00
N GLU A 244 -8.06 -11.85 -18.05
CA GLU A 244 -7.29 -12.17 -19.25
C GLU A 244 -8.14 -12.44 -20.50
N PRO A 245 -9.22 -13.27 -20.46
CA PRO A 245 -10.05 -13.50 -21.65
C PRO A 245 -10.74 -12.25 -22.19
N LEU A 246 -10.98 -11.26 -21.31
CA LEU A 246 -11.63 -10.00 -21.65
C LEU A 246 -10.62 -8.88 -21.92
N ARG A 247 -9.33 -9.11 -21.64
CA ARG A 247 -8.25 -8.11 -21.69
C ARG A 247 -8.62 -6.83 -20.93
N ALA A 248 -9.28 -6.98 -19.78
CA ALA A 248 -9.81 -5.87 -19.01
C ALA A 248 -9.36 -5.94 -17.55
N THR A 249 -8.92 -4.81 -17.00
CA THR A 249 -8.70 -4.67 -15.56
C THR A 249 -9.96 -4.12 -14.92
N ILE A 250 -10.46 -4.81 -13.90
CA ILE A 250 -11.58 -4.36 -13.09
C ILE A 250 -11.10 -4.00 -11.69
N ARG A 251 -11.78 -3.03 -11.08
CA ARG A 251 -11.61 -2.66 -9.68
C ARG A 251 -12.83 -3.15 -8.90
N ARG A 252 -12.63 -3.98 -7.89
CA ARG A 252 -13.72 -4.45 -7.02
C ARG A 252 -13.86 -3.52 -5.82
N THR A 253 -14.92 -2.72 -5.82
CA THR A 253 -15.20 -1.79 -4.71
C THR A 253 -16.20 -2.35 -3.68
N THR A 254 -16.88 -3.45 -4.02
CA THR A 254 -17.87 -4.13 -3.17
C THR A 254 -17.77 -5.66 -3.25
N PHE A 255 -18.18 -6.32 -2.17
CA PHE A 255 -18.42 -7.75 -2.12
C PHE A 255 -19.75 -8.11 -2.77
N ALA A 256 -19.93 -9.39 -3.13
CA ALA A 256 -21.21 -9.90 -3.64
C ALA A 256 -22.38 -9.72 -2.65
N SER A 257 -22.07 -9.62 -1.34
CA SER A 257 -23.03 -9.28 -0.29
C SER A 257 -23.49 -7.82 -0.29
N GLY A 258 -22.88 -6.96 -1.11
CA GLY A 258 -23.10 -5.51 -1.11
C GLY A 258 -22.25 -4.75 -0.08
N ALA A 259 -21.49 -5.45 0.78
CA ALA A 259 -20.56 -4.80 1.69
C ALA A 259 -19.45 -4.09 0.92
N ALA A 260 -19.02 -2.92 1.41
CA ALA A 260 -17.86 -2.22 0.85
C ALA A 260 -16.60 -3.08 1.00
N TYR A 261 -15.67 -2.96 0.05
CA TYR A 261 -14.34 -3.57 0.15
C TYR A 261 -13.45 -2.61 0.95
N PRO A 262 -13.21 -2.82 2.27
CA PRO A 262 -12.56 -1.81 3.08
C PRO A 262 -11.04 -1.82 2.83
N SER A 263 -10.44 -0.63 2.89
CA SER A 263 -8.99 -0.44 2.92
C SER A 263 -8.62 0.23 4.24
N GLU A 264 -7.39 0.01 4.70
CA GLU A 264 -6.86 0.63 5.91
C GLU A 264 -7.75 0.37 7.15
N VAL A 265 -8.17 -0.88 7.35
CA VAL A 265 -8.98 -1.32 8.50
C VAL A 265 -8.33 -2.47 9.25
N TRP A 266 -8.71 -2.63 10.50
CA TRP A 266 -8.52 -3.90 11.22
C TRP A 266 -9.45 -4.98 10.67
N ALA A 267 -8.91 -6.19 10.50
CA ALA A 267 -9.69 -7.34 10.08
C ALA A 267 -9.16 -8.62 10.74
N ASP A 268 -10.06 -9.54 11.07
CA ASP A 268 -9.70 -10.86 11.59
C ASP A 268 -9.20 -11.82 10.48
N HIS A 269 -9.27 -11.37 9.23
CA HIS A 269 -8.87 -12.14 8.06
C HIS A 269 -8.24 -11.24 6.99
N VAL A 270 -7.03 -11.59 6.57
CA VAL A 270 -6.36 -11.01 5.39
C VAL A 270 -6.51 -12.02 4.25
N ALA A 271 -7.38 -11.70 3.30
CA ALA A 271 -7.61 -12.54 2.13
C ALA A 271 -6.56 -12.29 1.05
N GLY A 272 -5.97 -13.36 0.52
CA GLY A 272 -5.12 -13.31 -0.68
C GLY A 272 -3.65 -13.64 -0.45
N GLY A 273 -2.87 -13.43 -1.51
CA GLY A 273 -1.47 -13.82 -1.60
C GLY A 273 -0.46 -12.83 -1.05
N THR A 274 -0.93 -11.67 -0.60
CA THR A 274 -0.17 -10.44 -0.40
C THR A 274 -0.10 -10.11 1.09
N ILE A 275 0.54 -11.01 1.83
CA ILE A 275 0.62 -10.98 3.29
C ILE A 275 2.05 -10.67 3.70
N LEU A 276 2.21 -9.80 4.70
CA LEU A 276 3.47 -9.57 5.38
C LEU A 276 3.28 -9.77 6.89
N LEU A 277 4.22 -10.50 7.51
CA LEU A 277 4.26 -10.73 8.95
C LEU A 277 5.68 -10.48 9.48
N PRO A 278 5.82 -10.03 10.74
CA PRO A 278 7.11 -9.98 11.40
C PRO A 278 7.64 -11.40 11.65
N ARG A 279 8.97 -11.54 11.78
CA ARG A 279 9.61 -12.80 12.14
C ARG A 279 10.12 -12.85 13.57
#